data_AF-A0A497BQI1-F1
#
_entry.id   AF-A0A497BQI1-F1
#
_cell.length_a   1.000
_cell.length_b   1.000
_cell.length_c   1.000
_cell.angle_alpha   90.00
_cell.angle_beta   90.00
_cell.angle_gamma   90.00
#
_symmetry.space_group_name_H-M   'P 1'
#
loop_
_entity.id
_entity.type
_entity.pdbx_description
1 polymer ?
#
loop_
_entity_poly.entity_id
_entity_poly.type
_entity_poly.pdbx_seq_one_letter_code
_entity_poly.pdbx_strand_id
1 'polypeptide(L)'
;MDCVAGSTPSWPVHRRSRTLLELRLGDRLQLKKAHPCGSREWEVVRVGADIGIRCLKCHRRLLVERGVLERKVVRVQHLKNGAEG
;
A
#
# COMPACT_ATOMS: atom_id res chain seq x y z
N MET A 1 -15.40 4.47 55.72
CA MET A 1 -15.29 5.34 54.53
C MET A 1 -14.23 4.75 53.63
N ASP A 2 -14.70 4.27 52.49
CA ASP A 2 -14.18 3.11 51.80
C ASP A 2 -13.22 3.53 50.69
N CYS A 3 -12.06 2.87 50.65
CA CYS A 3 -11.06 3.01 49.61
C CYS A 3 -11.60 2.46 48.29
N VAL A 4 -12.07 3.32 47.38
CA VAL A 4 -12.42 2.92 46.01
C VAL A 4 -11.16 2.89 45.13
N ALA A 5 -10.39 1.82 45.28
CA ALA A 5 -9.34 1.45 44.34
C ALA A 5 -9.89 0.37 43.38
N GLY A 6 -9.70 0.60 42.08
CA GLY A 6 -9.75 -0.47 41.08
C GLY A 6 -11.01 -0.48 40.23
N SER A 7 -10.85 -0.06 38.99
CA SER A 7 -11.28 -0.82 37.81
C SER A 7 -10.85 -0.06 36.55
N THR A 8 -9.56 -0.13 36.22
CA THR A 8 -9.13 0.03 34.84
C THR A 8 -9.64 -1.18 34.07
N PRO A 9 -10.59 -1.05 33.12
CA PRO A 9 -10.91 -2.17 32.24
C PRO A 9 -9.67 -2.46 31.39
N SER A 10 -9.07 -3.64 31.61
CA SER A 10 -8.04 -4.23 30.76
C SER A 10 -8.68 -4.64 29.44
N TRP A 11 -8.88 -3.68 28.53
CA TRP A 11 -9.21 -4.00 27.16
C TRP A 11 -7.92 -4.40 26.42
N PRO A 12 -7.91 -5.54 25.74
CA PRO A 12 -6.76 -6.02 24.99
C PRO A 12 -6.45 -5.05 23.85
N VAL A 13 -5.18 -4.66 23.74
CA VAL A 13 -4.62 -4.01 22.54
C VAL A 13 -4.72 -4.97 21.36
N HIS A 14 -5.91 -5.10 20.77
CA HIS A 14 -6.10 -5.77 19.49
C HIS A 14 -5.63 -4.85 18.37
N ARG A 15 -4.32 -4.60 18.38
CA ARG A 15 -3.55 -4.05 17.27
C ARG A 15 -3.50 -5.12 16.18
N ARG A 16 -4.58 -5.29 15.43
CA ARG A 16 -4.56 -6.06 14.18
C ARG A 16 -3.92 -5.20 13.09
N SER A 17 -2.59 -5.11 13.17
CA SER A 17 -1.74 -4.66 12.06
C SER A 17 -1.65 -5.81 11.06
N ARG A 18 -2.42 -5.73 9.98
CA ARG A 18 -2.12 -6.46 8.75
C ARG A 18 -2.82 -5.63 7.69
N THR A 19 -2.07 -4.81 6.94
CA THR A 19 -1.14 -5.35 5.96
C THR A 19 0.03 -4.37 5.74
N LEU A 20 1.25 -4.89 5.76
CA LEU A 20 2.44 -4.14 5.33
C LEU A 20 2.75 -4.60 3.90
N LEU A 21 2.08 -3.99 2.91
CA LEU A 21 2.49 -4.17 1.51
C LEU A 21 3.80 -3.42 1.30
N GLU A 22 4.91 -4.13 1.19
CA GLU A 22 6.22 -3.55 0.88
C GLU A 22 6.33 -3.29 -0.63
N LEU A 23 6.08 -2.05 -1.01
CA LEU A 23 6.28 -1.56 -2.37
C LEU A 23 7.67 -0.93 -2.48
N ARG A 24 8.39 -1.21 -3.56
CA ARG A 24 9.65 -0.52 -3.87
C ARG A 24 9.44 0.42 -5.05
N LEU A 25 10.37 1.36 -5.21
CA LEU A 25 10.38 2.23 -6.37
C LEU A 25 10.76 1.39 -7.60
N GLY A 26 10.02 1.56 -8.70
CA GLY A 26 10.17 0.75 -9.92
C GLY A 26 9.34 -0.55 -9.94
N ASP A 27 8.59 -0.85 -8.88
CA ASP A 27 7.67 -2.01 -8.89
C ASP A 27 6.56 -1.86 -9.95
N ARG A 28 6.17 -2.98 -10.56
CA ARG A 28 5.01 -3.01 -11.46
C ARG A 28 3.78 -3.53 -10.74
N LEU A 29 2.74 -2.70 -10.70
CA LEU A 29 1.46 -2.99 -10.09
C LEU A 29 0.42 -3.29 -11.16
N GLN A 30 -0.40 -4.30 -10.90
CA GLN A 30 -1.60 -4.58 -11.68
C GLN A 30 -2.84 -4.26 -10.84
N LEU A 31 -3.59 -3.24 -11.26
CA LEU A 31 -4.82 -2.82 -10.57
C LEU A 31 -6.04 -3.61 -11.07
N LYS A 32 -7.02 -3.80 -10.18
CA LYS A 32 -8.31 -4.45 -10.48
C LYS A 32 -9.13 -3.63 -11.47
N LYS A 33 -9.11 -2.30 -11.28
CA LYS A 33 -9.75 -1.36 -12.20
C LYS A 33 -8.77 -0.97 -13.30
N ALA A 34 -9.25 -1.02 -14.54
CA ALA A 34 -8.50 -0.47 -15.67
C ALA A 34 -8.43 1.05 -15.56
N HIS A 35 -7.29 1.60 -15.96
CA HIS A 35 -7.17 3.03 -16.20
C HIS A 35 -8.11 3.41 -17.36
N PRO A 36 -8.67 4.63 -17.42
CA PRO A 36 -9.44 5.13 -18.57
C PRO A 36 -8.73 4.99 -19.93
N CYS A 37 -7.41 4.75 -19.98
CA CYS A 37 -6.69 4.46 -21.22
C CYS A 37 -6.70 2.97 -21.66
N GLY A 38 -7.36 2.09 -20.89
CA GLY A 38 -7.44 0.66 -21.15
C GLY A 38 -6.28 -0.19 -20.58
N SER A 39 -5.26 0.42 -19.99
CA SER A 39 -4.17 -0.34 -19.31
C SER A 39 -4.47 -0.59 -17.84
N ARG A 40 -3.99 -1.73 -17.35
CA ARG A 40 -4.07 -2.13 -15.94
C ARG A 40 -2.72 -2.13 -15.25
N GLU A 41 -1.66 -1.83 -16.00
CA GLU A 41 -0.27 -1.86 -15.58
C GLU A 41 0.18 -0.47 -15.15
N TRP A 42 0.74 -0.44 -13.96
CA TRP A 42 1.21 0.76 -13.30
C TRP A 42 2.61 0.53 -12.79
N GLU A 43 3.42 1.58 -12.76
CA GLU A 43 4.77 1.58 -12.23
C GLU A 43 4.83 2.48 -11.01
N VAL A 44 5.44 2.00 -9.94
CA VAL A 44 5.64 2.78 -8.73
C VAL A 44 6.76 3.78 -8.97
N VAL A 45 6.43 5.06 -8.98
CA VAL A 45 7.40 6.16 -9.15
C VAL A 45 7.79 6.82 -7.84
N ARG A 46 6.99 6.64 -6.78
CA ARG A 46 7.26 7.19 -5.44
C ARG A 46 6.65 6.28 -4.37
N VAL A 47 7.41 6.01 -3.31
CA VAL A 47 6.95 5.28 -2.12
C VAL A 47 7.15 6.20 -0.90
N GLY A 48 6.06 6.49 -0.18
CA GLY A 48 6.06 7.34 1.00
C GLY A 48 4.75 7.23 1.78
N ALA A 49 4.27 8.33 2.35
CA ALA A 49 2.92 8.43 2.93
C ALA A 49 1.87 8.14 1.85
N ASP A 50 2.02 8.80 0.70
CA ASP A 50 1.30 8.51 -0.54
C ASP A 50 2.18 7.72 -1.51
N ILE A 51 1.56 6.81 -2.26
CA ILE A 51 2.24 6.06 -3.30
C ILE A 51 1.95 6.74 -4.64
N GLY A 52 3.00 7.19 -5.32
CA GLY A 52 2.90 7.71 -6.68
C GLY A 52 3.00 6.55 -7.67
N ILE A 53 1.96 6.38 -8.49
CA ILE A 53 1.94 5.38 -9.56
C ILE A 53 1.84 6.04 -10.93
N ARG A 54 2.54 5.50 -11.92
CA ARG A 54 2.53 5.96 -13.32
C ARG A 54 1.97 4.88 -14.22
N CYS A 55 1.01 5.22 -15.06
CA CYS A 55 0.51 4.28 -16.07
C CYS A 55 1.59 4.05 -17.14
N LEU A 56 1.88 2.79 -17.47
CA LEU A 56 2.90 2.45 -18.48
C LEU A 56 2.48 2.81 -19.91
N LYS A 57 1.17 2.92 -20.20
CA LYS A 57 0.66 3.20 -21.56
C LYS A 57 0.44 4.68 -21.86
N CYS A 58 -0.10 5.43 -20.90
CA CYS A 58 -0.39 6.86 -21.10
C CYS A 58 0.50 7.80 -20.26
N HIS A 59 1.41 7.26 -19.45
CA HIS A 59 2.34 8.00 -18.60
C HIS A 59 1.68 8.96 -17.59
N ARG A 60 0.37 8.86 -17.36
CA ARG A 60 -0.36 9.60 -16.34
C ARG A 60 0.12 9.17 -14.95
N ARG A 61 0.42 10.14 -14.09
CA ARG A 61 0.80 9.92 -12.69
C ARG A 61 -0.40 10.17 -11.79
N LEU A 62 -0.64 9.27 -10.83
CA LEU A 62 -1.66 9.38 -9.81
C LEU A 62 -1.01 9.17 -8.44
N LEU A 63 -1.46 9.96 -7.46
CA LEU A 63 -1.12 9.78 -6.05
C LEU A 63 -2.25 8.96 -5.42
N VAL A 64 -1.89 7.83 -4.81
CA VAL A 64 -2.85 6.93 -4.18
C VAL A 64 -2.34 6.60 -2.78
N GLU A 65 -3.22 6.73 -1.79
CA GLU A 65 -2.91 6.34 -0.43
C GLU A 65 -2.63 4.83 -0.34
N ARG A 66 -1.72 4.45 0.55
CA ARG A 66 -1.31 3.05 0.75
C ARG A 66 -2.50 2.10 0.97
N GLY A 67 -3.43 2.47 1.86
CA GLY A 67 -4.59 1.61 2.19
C GLY A 67 -5.56 1.43 1.03
N VAL A 68 -5.69 2.46 0.18
CA VAL A 68 -6.53 2.40 -1.02
C VAL A 68 -5.86 1.57 -2.11
N LEU A 69 -4.55 1.73 -2.27
CA LEU A 69 -3.75 1.01 -3.24
C LEU A 69 -3.79 -0.50 -2.94
N GLU A 70 -3.61 -0.89 -1.69
CA GLU A 70 -3.67 -2.29 -1.26
C GLU A 70 -4.99 -2.98 -1.60
N ARG A 71 -6.11 -2.28 -1.43
CA ARG A 71 -7.44 -2.82 -1.77
C ARG A 71 -7.66 -2.96 -3.28
N LYS A 72 -6.99 -2.12 -4.08
CA LYS A 72 -7.15 -2.07 -5.55
C LYS A 72 -6.12 -2.90 -6.31
N VAL A 73 -4.94 -3.11 -5.74
CA VAL A 73 -3.88 -3.93 -6.35
C VAL A 73 -4.29 -5.39 -6.33
N VAL A 74 -4.09 -6.07 -7.45
CA VAL A 74 -4.34 -7.51 -7.61
C VAL A 74 -3.03 -8.27 -7.53
N ARG A 75 -1.99 -7.72 -8.16
CA ARG A 75 -0.68 -8.34 -8.29
C ARG A 75 0.39 -7.26 -8.24
N VAL A 76 1.45 -7.54 -7.49
CA VAL A 76 2.70 -6.77 -7.47
C VAL A 76 3.76 -7.62 -8.16
N GLN A 77 4.53 -7.01 -9.06
CA GLN A 77 5.66 -7.65 -9.73
C GLN A 77 6.94 -6.89 -9.38
N HIS A 78 7.70 -7.46 -8.43
CA HIS A 78 9.06 -7.04 -8.15
C HIS A 78 9.95 -7.34 -9.35
N LEU A 79 10.39 -6.30 -10.05
CA LEU A 79 11.50 -6.40 -10.99
C LEU A 79 12.78 -6.62 -10.17
N LYS A 80 13.11 -7.89 -9.92
CA LYS A 80 14.40 -8.29 -9.35
C LYS A 80 15.47 -8.10 -10.42
N ASN A 81 15.88 -6.86 -10.67
CA ASN A 81 17.14 -6.62 -11.35
C ASN A 81 18.22 -6.79 -10.26
N GLY A 82 18.84 -7.97 -10.25
CA GLY A 82 19.94 -8.28 -9.33
C GLY A 82 21.05 -7.24 -9.46
N ALA A 83 21.31 -6.55 -8.37
CA ALA A 83 22.58 -5.90 -8.09
C ALA A 83 22.80 -6.05 -6.60
N GLU A 84 23.29 -7.24 -6.22
CA GLU A 84 24.12 -7.38 -5.03
C GLU A 84 25.36 -6.49 -5.26
N GLY A 85 25.67 -5.65 -4.28
CA GLY A 85 26.85 -4.80 -4.21
C GLY A 85 27.16 -4.53 -2.76
#